data_AF-A0A9Q1ED72-F1
#
_entry.id   AF-A0A9Q1ED72-F1
#
_cell.length_a   1.000
_cell.length_b   1.000
_cell.length_c   1.000
_cell.angle_alpha   90.00
_cell.angle_beta   90.00
_cell.angle_gamma   90.00
#
_symmetry.space_group_name_H-M   'P 1'
#
loop_
_entity.id
_entity.type
_entity.pdbx_description
1 polymer ?
#
loop_
_entity_poly.entity_id
_entity_poly.type
_entity_poly.pdbx_seq_one_letter_code
_entity_poly.pdbx_strand_id
1 'polypeptide(L)'
;MAASSSSSTAASKTNNSTGGKQSGPSAEQVVAAFQRMRQEQRSMAAKAAELEMEINEHSLVIDTLHEVDPSRKCFRLVGGVLVERTVKEVLPALENNKEQISRIVDSLSTQMQTKGRELTEYRERYNIRLVGEEDGQSKASNRESEGGGASKALLQLIYLSFLSKLHGRQQRYRYSELFGKKNVHQPEKNTRKERLKYSLSTGGIFDASGQYRVYKNLIKSEFSANQKPGVDGSLFQITLATHTTINNLHHLDSLLGRWQNPLSVAIFAHGQDVKFATALVYALSMFCPQIQTLVDFHLVCHSGEMASFPDQDREQFAGLEDCAGVFAKLETHRDKYKNYAIGGNVSYPNNLLRNVARGGTEATYILVIDIDMVPSADLPQQFLALVKSREPPSDEVFVLPAFEIRHARKMPASKSELVQLYQVGEVRPFYEELCPRCQAPTNYSQWVNLHGQVAGQLEVAYTLNWVDPWEPFYIGPRTVPLYDENFRQYGFNRISQACELHIAGYRFSVLSSAFVVHRGFKVAGDFHMRKDEENRRNRLLFRSFKEGLKTKYPASPRHC
;
A
#
# COMPACT_ATOMS: atom_id res chain seq x y z
N MET A 1 19.21 -45.07 -48.52
CA MET A 1 18.73 -46.38 -48.03
C MET A 1 19.24 -46.58 -46.61
N ALA A 2 18.56 -47.45 -45.87
CA ALA A 2 18.44 -47.47 -44.41
C ALA A 2 19.67 -47.92 -43.62
N ALA A 3 19.61 -47.57 -42.31
CA ALA A 3 19.95 -48.40 -41.14
C ALA A 3 21.43 -48.75 -40.88
N SER A 4 21.91 -49.01 -39.66
CA SER A 4 21.59 -48.68 -38.26
C SER A 4 22.61 -49.46 -37.42
N SER A 5 22.89 -48.99 -36.20
CA SER A 5 23.23 -49.77 -34.99
C SER A 5 24.47 -50.68 -34.98
N SER A 6 25.43 -50.43 -34.08
CA SER A 6 25.39 -50.86 -32.66
C SER A 6 26.79 -50.87 -32.03
N SER A 7 26.79 -50.58 -30.73
CA SER A 7 27.90 -50.41 -29.78
C SER A 7 28.28 -51.71 -29.05
N SER A 8 29.54 -51.82 -28.59
CA SER A 8 29.99 -52.26 -27.23
C SER A 8 31.42 -52.86 -27.30
N THR A 9 32.47 -52.14 -26.85
CA THR A 9 33.11 -52.10 -25.50
C THR A 9 33.76 -53.40 -24.98
N ALA A 10 35.10 -53.34 -24.78
CA ALA A 10 35.87 -53.79 -23.60
C ALA A 10 37.37 -53.79 -23.99
N ALA A 11 38.38 -53.49 -23.17
CA ALA A 11 38.50 -52.95 -21.84
C ALA A 11 40.00 -52.59 -21.67
N SER A 12 40.31 -51.41 -21.12
CA SER A 12 41.67 -51.06 -20.69
C SER A 12 41.74 -51.15 -19.17
N LYS A 13 42.67 -51.97 -18.69
CA LYS A 13 42.90 -52.25 -17.27
C LYS A 13 43.41 -51.01 -16.53
N THR A 14 42.81 -50.87 -15.36
CA THR A 14 43.11 -50.03 -14.19
C THR A 14 44.59 -50.02 -13.78
N ASN A 15 45.08 -48.83 -13.44
CA ASN A 15 46.09 -48.66 -12.40
C ASN A 15 45.50 -47.77 -11.29
N ASN A 16 45.38 -48.36 -10.11
CA ASN A 16 44.66 -47.86 -8.96
C ASN A 16 45.66 -47.16 -8.03
N SER A 17 45.63 -45.83 -7.95
CA SER A 17 46.27 -45.08 -6.87
C SER A 17 45.18 -44.46 -6.00
N THR A 18 44.89 -45.16 -4.91
CA THR A 18 44.05 -44.73 -3.80
C THR A 18 44.61 -43.46 -3.15
N GLY A 19 43.92 -42.36 -3.41
CA GLY A 19 44.08 -41.08 -2.72
C GLY A 19 42.74 -40.37 -2.73
N GLY A 20 41.76 -40.91 -2.00
CA GLY A 20 40.43 -40.33 -1.86
C GLY A 20 40.49 -39.01 -1.10
N LYS A 21 40.81 -37.91 -1.80
CA LYS A 21 40.39 -36.57 -1.37
C LYS A 21 38.88 -36.53 -1.57
N GLN A 22 38.12 -36.43 -0.48
CA GLN A 22 36.71 -36.08 -0.52
C GLN A 22 36.58 -34.79 -1.34
N SER A 23 36.08 -34.90 -2.57
CA SER A 23 35.69 -33.72 -3.36
C SER A 23 34.53 -33.07 -2.63
N GLY A 24 34.72 -31.85 -2.14
CA GLY A 24 33.66 -31.08 -1.50
C GLY A 24 32.43 -30.92 -2.40
N PRO A 25 31.26 -30.56 -1.83
CA PRO A 25 30.04 -30.38 -2.59
C PRO A 25 30.21 -29.34 -3.71
N SER A 26 29.57 -29.57 -4.86
CA SER A 26 29.59 -28.61 -5.97
C SER A 26 28.91 -27.29 -5.59
N ALA A 27 29.23 -26.19 -6.28
CA ALA A 27 28.64 -24.88 -6.00
C ALA A 27 27.09 -24.90 -6.09
N GLU A 28 26.54 -25.66 -7.04
CA GLU A 28 25.10 -25.87 -7.17
C GLU A 28 24.52 -26.64 -5.98
N GLN A 29 25.21 -27.68 -5.51
CA GLN A 29 24.80 -28.46 -4.32
C GLN A 29 24.82 -27.61 -3.04
N VAL A 30 25.81 -26.72 -2.91
CA VAL A 30 25.94 -25.78 -1.80
C VAL A 30 24.78 -24.78 -1.78
N VAL A 31 24.47 -24.16 -2.93
CA VAL A 31 23.35 -23.21 -3.02
C VAL A 31 22.01 -23.90 -2.79
N ALA A 32 21.80 -25.09 -3.36
CA ALA A 32 20.57 -25.86 -3.16
C ALA A 32 20.38 -26.27 -1.69
N ALA A 33 21.44 -26.72 -1.01
CA ALA A 33 21.39 -27.05 0.41
C ALA A 33 21.07 -25.82 1.27
N PHE A 34 21.67 -24.66 0.97
CA PHE A 34 21.37 -23.40 1.65
C PHE A 34 19.92 -22.94 1.45
N GLN A 35 19.39 -23.05 0.23
CA GLN A 35 17.99 -22.73 -0.07
C GLN A 35 17.03 -23.67 0.67
N ARG A 36 17.34 -24.97 0.72
CA ARG A 36 16.55 -25.96 1.47
C ARG A 36 16.50 -25.64 2.96
N MET A 37 17.65 -25.33 3.57
CA MET A 37 17.72 -24.92 4.98
C MET A 37 16.91 -23.63 5.26
N ARG A 38 16.91 -22.66 4.34
CA ARG A 38 16.06 -21.45 4.45
C ARG A 38 14.58 -21.78 4.34
N GLN A 39 14.20 -22.69 3.46
CA GLN A 39 12.81 -23.12 3.31
C GLN A 39 12.32 -23.88 4.56
N GLU A 40 13.15 -24.76 5.12
CA GLU A 40 12.88 -25.43 6.39
C GLU A 40 12.64 -24.42 7.52
N GLN A 41 13.55 -23.43 7.66
CA GLN A 41 13.41 -22.37 8.68
C GLN A 41 12.11 -21.57 8.51
N ARG A 42 11.73 -21.22 7.27
CA ARG A 42 10.46 -20.53 6.98
C ARG A 42 9.25 -21.39 7.29
N SER A 43 9.31 -22.69 6.99
CA SER A 43 8.22 -23.62 7.28
C SER A 43 8.00 -23.81 8.78
N MET A 44 9.09 -23.90 9.56
CA MET A 44 9.01 -23.95 11.03
C MET A 44 8.42 -22.66 11.59
N ALA A 45 8.82 -21.49 11.07
CA ALA A 45 8.26 -20.20 11.47
C ALA A 45 6.76 -20.10 11.19
N ALA A 46 6.31 -20.57 10.02
CA ALA A 46 4.89 -20.59 9.67
C ALA A 46 4.09 -21.51 10.60
N LYS A 47 4.62 -22.71 10.93
CA LYS A 47 3.92 -23.65 11.82
C LYS A 47 3.86 -23.18 13.27
N ALA A 48 4.90 -22.51 13.74
CA ALA A 48 4.90 -21.88 15.06
C ALA A 48 3.82 -20.78 15.16
N ALA A 49 3.72 -19.92 14.13
CA ALA A 49 2.70 -18.87 14.08
C ALA A 49 1.26 -19.43 14.07
N GLU A 50 1.02 -20.55 13.39
CA GLU A 50 -0.27 -21.26 13.40
C GLU A 50 -0.64 -21.76 14.80
N LEU A 51 0.28 -22.47 15.47
CA LEU A 51 0.05 -23.01 16.82
C LEU A 51 -0.06 -21.91 17.89
N GLU A 52 0.65 -20.79 17.73
CA GLU A 52 0.48 -19.61 18.58
C GLU A 52 -0.92 -19.00 18.45
N MET A 53 -1.54 -19.05 17.26
CA MET A 53 -2.94 -18.65 17.11
C MET A 53 -3.85 -19.57 17.93
N GLU A 54 -3.67 -20.89 17.86
CA GLU A 54 -4.46 -21.85 18.64
C GLU A 54 -4.34 -21.63 20.16
N ILE A 55 -3.14 -21.33 20.68
CA ILE A 55 -2.92 -20.99 22.10
C ILE A 55 -3.72 -19.77 22.53
N ASN A 56 -3.80 -18.76 21.66
CA ASN A 56 -4.55 -17.54 21.92
C ASN A 56 -6.07 -17.81 21.97
N GLU A 57 -6.59 -18.65 21.06
CA GLU A 57 -8.01 -19.04 21.08
C GLU A 57 -8.36 -19.79 22.37
N HIS A 58 -7.53 -20.77 22.75
CA HIS A 58 -7.73 -21.50 24.01
C HIS A 58 -7.69 -20.56 25.22
N SER A 59 -6.76 -19.61 25.24
CA SER A 59 -6.64 -18.63 26.33
C SER A 59 -7.89 -17.77 26.48
N LEU A 60 -8.48 -17.31 25.38
CA LEU A 60 -9.70 -16.51 25.42
C LEU A 60 -10.88 -17.31 25.98
N VAL A 61 -11.06 -18.56 25.51
CA VAL A 61 -12.15 -19.41 25.99
C VAL A 61 -11.98 -19.71 27.48
N ILE A 62 -10.75 -20.00 27.93
CA ILE A 62 -10.42 -20.21 29.34
C ILE A 62 -10.75 -18.96 30.17
N ASP A 63 -10.30 -17.78 29.77
CA ASP A 63 -10.58 -16.50 30.46
C ASP A 63 -12.10 -16.28 30.64
N THR A 64 -12.89 -16.54 29.60
CA THR A 64 -14.35 -16.37 29.66
C THR A 64 -15.04 -17.42 30.54
N LEU A 65 -14.53 -18.65 30.58
CA LEU A 65 -15.13 -19.75 31.34
C LEU A 65 -14.75 -19.71 32.83
N HIS A 66 -13.64 -19.08 33.20
CA HIS A 66 -13.23 -18.89 34.61
C HIS A 66 -14.22 -18.04 35.41
N GLU A 67 -14.90 -17.08 34.77
CA GLU A 67 -15.91 -16.23 35.40
C GLU A 67 -17.32 -16.87 35.44
N VAL A 68 -17.47 -18.09 34.91
CA VAL A 68 -18.76 -18.77 34.74
C VAL A 68 -18.89 -19.92 35.74
N ASP A 69 -20.10 -20.09 36.30
CA ASP A 69 -20.40 -21.16 37.25
C ASP A 69 -19.94 -22.55 36.72
N PRO A 70 -19.10 -23.28 37.47
CA PRO A 70 -18.56 -24.58 37.06
C PRO A 70 -19.61 -25.66 36.73
N SER A 71 -20.81 -25.56 37.32
CA SER A 71 -21.92 -26.48 37.09
C SER A 71 -22.75 -26.16 35.83
N ARG A 72 -22.50 -25.00 35.21
CA ARG A 72 -23.26 -24.54 34.04
C ARG A 72 -22.99 -25.44 32.84
N LYS A 73 -24.05 -25.70 32.06
CA LYS A 73 -23.97 -26.46 30.81
C LYS A 73 -23.10 -25.72 29.79
N CYS A 74 -22.16 -26.44 29.20
CA CYS A 74 -21.24 -26.00 28.17
C CYS A 74 -21.37 -26.95 26.98
N PHE A 75 -21.43 -26.42 25.76
CA PHE A 75 -21.58 -27.26 24.57
C PHE A 75 -20.33 -27.21 23.72
N ARG A 76 -19.82 -28.39 23.34
CA ARG A 76 -18.64 -28.53 22.48
C ARG A 76 -19.06 -29.05 21.12
N LEU A 77 -18.73 -28.31 20.06
CA LEU A 77 -18.93 -28.76 18.68
C LEU A 77 -17.77 -29.65 18.25
N VAL A 78 -18.05 -30.91 17.88
CA VAL A 78 -17.05 -31.86 17.36
C VAL A 78 -17.61 -32.47 16.07
N GLY A 79 -16.93 -32.24 14.94
CA GLY A 79 -17.33 -32.82 13.65
C GLY A 79 -18.75 -32.49 13.19
N GLY A 80 -19.28 -31.32 13.59
CA GLY A 80 -20.65 -30.89 13.26
C GLY A 80 -21.72 -31.30 14.29
N VAL A 81 -21.37 -32.06 15.35
CA VAL A 81 -22.29 -32.47 16.42
C VAL A 81 -22.01 -31.68 17.69
N LEU A 82 -23.05 -31.10 18.29
CA LEU A 82 -22.96 -30.45 19.61
C LEU A 82 -23.04 -31.52 20.72
N VAL A 83 -22.00 -31.60 21.54
CA VAL A 83 -21.95 -32.46 22.73
C VAL A 83 -22.15 -31.61 23.99
N GLU A 84 -23.13 -31.98 24.81
CA GLU A 84 -23.37 -31.32 26.10
C GLU A 84 -22.34 -31.78 27.15
N ARG A 85 -21.77 -30.81 27.86
CA ARG A 85 -20.80 -30.95 28.94
C ARG A 85 -21.09 -29.91 30.03
N THR A 86 -20.25 -29.87 31.05
CA THR A 86 -20.25 -28.82 32.08
C THR A 86 -18.96 -28.02 32.03
N VAL A 87 -18.98 -26.77 32.53
CA VAL A 87 -17.77 -25.93 32.60
C VAL A 87 -16.64 -26.63 33.37
N LYS A 88 -16.95 -27.32 34.47
CA LYS A 88 -15.99 -28.13 35.24
C LYS A 88 -15.30 -29.26 34.45
N GLU A 89 -15.94 -29.77 33.39
CA GLU A 89 -15.37 -30.82 32.53
C GLU A 89 -14.56 -30.22 31.37
N VAL A 90 -14.98 -29.08 30.84
CA VAL A 90 -14.39 -28.46 29.65
C VAL A 90 -13.17 -27.62 29.99
N LEU A 91 -13.19 -26.89 31.10
CA LEU A 91 -12.12 -25.95 31.46
C LEU A 91 -10.76 -26.65 31.64
N PRO A 92 -10.63 -27.77 32.39
CA PRO A 92 -9.34 -28.44 32.57
C PRO A 92 -8.79 -29.04 31.26
N ALA A 93 -9.66 -29.48 30.35
CA ALA A 93 -9.25 -30.02 29.06
C ALA A 93 -8.68 -28.93 28.13
N LEU A 94 -9.25 -27.72 28.18
CA LEU A 94 -8.73 -26.57 27.44
C LEU A 94 -7.39 -26.10 27.99
N GLU A 95 -7.24 -26.07 29.32
CA GLU A 95 -5.99 -25.70 29.99
C GLU A 95 -4.85 -26.68 29.64
N ASN A 96 -5.12 -28.00 29.68
CA ASN A 96 -4.14 -29.02 29.30
C ASN A 96 -3.74 -28.92 27.81
N ASN A 97 -4.72 -28.76 26.90
CA ASN A 97 -4.43 -28.60 25.48
C ASN A 97 -3.57 -27.35 25.21
N LYS A 98 -3.90 -26.22 25.83
CA LYS A 98 -3.10 -24.99 25.75
C LYS A 98 -1.66 -25.23 26.20
N GLU A 99 -1.47 -25.95 27.31
CA GLU A 99 -0.14 -26.26 27.82
C GLU A 99 0.65 -27.15 26.85
N GLN A 100 0.01 -28.18 26.28
CA GLN A 100 0.64 -29.05 25.29
C GLN A 100 1.07 -28.30 24.03
N ILE A 101 0.19 -27.45 23.48
CA ILE A 101 0.50 -26.65 22.29
C ILE A 101 1.63 -25.66 22.59
N SER A 102 1.64 -25.05 23.78
CA SER A 102 2.71 -24.14 24.22
C SER A 102 4.09 -24.83 24.21
N ARG A 103 4.17 -26.06 24.72
CA ARG A 103 5.41 -26.85 24.70
C ARG A 103 5.88 -27.16 23.27
N ILE A 104 4.96 -27.37 22.33
CA ILE A 104 5.30 -27.61 20.92
C ILE A 104 5.87 -26.33 20.27
N VAL A 105 5.28 -25.17 20.55
CA VAL A 105 5.76 -23.87 20.06
C VAL A 105 7.16 -23.55 20.60
N ASP A 106 7.42 -23.82 21.88
CA ASP A 106 8.76 -23.64 22.47
C ASP A 106 9.82 -24.53 21.81
N SER A 107 9.44 -25.77 21.51
CA SER A 107 10.29 -26.72 20.78
C SER A 107 10.60 -26.23 19.36
N LEU A 108 9.59 -25.80 18.60
CA LEU A 108 9.75 -25.24 17.26
C LEU A 108 10.61 -23.97 17.25
N SER A 109 10.44 -23.11 18.25
CA SER A 109 11.25 -21.89 18.41
C SER A 109 12.72 -22.23 18.63
N THR A 110 13.01 -23.24 19.46
CA THR A 110 14.38 -23.72 19.72
C THR A 110 15.01 -24.32 18.45
N GLN A 111 14.24 -25.10 17.68
CA GLN A 111 14.69 -25.68 16.41
C GLN A 111 14.98 -24.59 15.36
N MET A 112 14.11 -23.58 15.26
CA MET A 112 14.28 -22.45 14.35
C MET A 112 15.53 -21.62 14.66
N GLN A 113 15.82 -21.37 15.95
CA GLN A 113 17.03 -20.67 16.39
C GLN A 113 18.29 -21.47 16.06
N THR A 114 18.27 -22.78 16.32
CA THR A 114 19.38 -23.69 15.98
C THR A 114 19.65 -23.67 14.47
N LYS A 115 18.61 -23.79 13.65
CA LYS A 115 18.70 -23.71 12.18
C LYS A 115 19.17 -22.35 11.68
N GLY A 116 18.84 -21.26 12.36
CA GLY A 116 19.35 -19.92 12.05
C GLY A 116 20.87 -19.80 12.27
N ARG A 117 21.40 -20.45 13.32
CA ARG A 117 22.85 -20.54 13.56
C ARG A 117 23.53 -21.38 12.48
N GLU A 118 22.99 -22.57 12.19
CA GLU A 118 23.48 -23.44 11.11
C GLU A 118 23.50 -22.72 9.75
N LEU A 119 22.45 -21.93 9.43
CA LEU A 119 22.39 -21.13 8.21
C LEU A 119 23.48 -20.06 8.13
N THR A 120 23.79 -19.42 9.25
CA THR A 120 24.84 -18.40 9.34
C THR A 120 26.21 -19.04 9.13
N GLU A 121 26.49 -20.12 9.84
CA GLU A 121 27.73 -20.90 9.69
C GLU A 121 27.88 -21.47 8.27
N TYR A 122 26.79 -21.94 7.66
CA TYR A 122 26.80 -22.47 6.29
C TYR A 122 27.06 -21.37 5.26
N ARG A 123 26.48 -20.18 5.46
CA ARG A 123 26.72 -19.00 4.60
C ARG A 123 28.19 -18.59 4.65
N GLU A 124 28.77 -18.51 5.84
CA GLU A 124 30.17 -18.12 6.05
C GLU A 124 31.13 -19.17 5.49
N ARG A 125 30.88 -20.45 5.76
CA ARG A 125 31.72 -21.57 5.30
C ARG A 125 31.85 -21.63 3.78
N TYR A 126 30.79 -21.30 3.05
CA TYR A 126 30.76 -21.39 1.58
C TYR A 126 30.71 -20.03 0.88
N ASN A 127 30.88 -18.92 1.63
CA ASN A 127 30.92 -17.57 1.11
C ASN A 127 29.72 -17.21 0.21
N ILE A 128 28.52 -17.64 0.60
CA ILE A 128 27.30 -17.50 -0.20
C ILE A 128 26.85 -16.02 -0.18
N ARG A 129 26.83 -15.40 -1.36
CA ARG A 129 26.35 -14.03 -1.58
C ARG A 129 24.89 -14.05 -2.01
N LEU A 130 24.06 -13.25 -1.35
CA LEU A 130 22.67 -13.04 -1.73
C LEU A 130 22.62 -11.97 -2.82
N VAL A 131 21.91 -12.24 -3.91
CA VAL A 131 21.77 -11.30 -5.04
C VAL A 131 21.14 -10.00 -4.50
N GLY A 132 21.94 -8.90 -4.46
CA GLY A 132 21.53 -7.59 -3.93
C GLY A 132 22.52 -6.89 -2.99
N GLU A 133 23.66 -7.48 -2.62
CA GLU A 133 24.75 -6.80 -1.88
C GLU A 133 25.88 -6.41 -2.85
N GLU A 134 26.13 -5.10 -3.06
CA GLU A 134 27.34 -4.59 -3.74
C GLU A 134 28.52 -4.48 -2.75
N ASP A 135 29.70 -4.93 -3.17
CA ASP A 135 30.94 -4.97 -2.39
C ASP A 135 31.47 -3.54 -2.10
N GLY A 136 31.25 -3.04 -0.89
CA GLY A 136 31.94 -1.88 -0.34
C GLY A 136 33.01 -2.29 0.68
N GLN A 137 34.21 -2.64 0.23
CA GLN A 137 35.40 -2.68 1.09
C GLN A 137 36.42 -1.63 0.67
N SER A 138 36.64 -0.62 1.52
CA SER A 138 37.96 -0.42 2.14
C SER A 138 37.97 0.75 3.15
N LYS A 139 38.63 0.46 4.29
CA LYS A 139 39.12 1.33 5.38
C LYS A 139 38.19 1.63 6.56
N ALA A 140 38.22 0.74 7.55
CA ALA A 140 38.62 1.10 8.92
C ALA A 140 39.16 -0.15 9.64
N SER A 141 40.45 -0.09 9.99
CA SER A 141 41.20 -1.11 10.72
C SER A 141 40.90 -1.10 12.22
N ASN A 142 40.82 -2.30 12.79
CA ASN A 142 41.07 -2.70 14.18
C ASN A 142 40.36 -1.97 15.32
N ARG A 143 39.33 -2.65 15.87
CA ARG A 143 39.13 -2.93 17.31
C ARG A 143 38.09 -4.06 17.47
N GLU A 144 38.54 -5.31 17.60
CA GLU A 144 37.83 -6.37 18.36
C GLU A 144 38.09 -6.12 19.86
N SER A 145 37.29 -6.50 20.85
CA SER A 145 36.25 -7.53 21.06
C SER A 145 35.18 -6.93 22.02
N GLU A 146 34.01 -7.49 22.38
CA GLU A 146 33.48 -8.85 22.51
C GLU A 146 31.96 -8.69 22.85
N GLY A 147 31.06 -9.54 22.34
CA GLY A 147 29.64 -9.58 22.80
C GLY A 147 28.53 -9.59 21.73
N GLY A 148 28.66 -10.39 20.65
CA GLY A 148 27.71 -10.34 19.51
C GLY A 148 26.59 -11.40 19.47
N GLY A 149 26.61 -12.43 20.33
CA GLY A 149 25.73 -13.61 20.16
C GLY A 149 24.36 -13.53 20.85
N ALA A 150 24.26 -12.86 22.00
CA ALA A 150 23.05 -12.90 22.84
C ALA A 150 21.95 -11.90 22.40
N SER A 151 22.32 -10.82 21.70
CA SER A 151 21.40 -9.71 21.41
C SER A 151 20.39 -10.00 20.29
N LYS A 152 20.69 -10.91 19.36
CA LYS A 152 19.82 -11.22 18.21
C LYS A 152 18.73 -12.25 18.55
N ALA A 153 19.05 -13.25 19.38
CA ALA A 153 18.06 -14.22 19.86
C ALA A 153 17.05 -13.58 20.83
N LEU A 154 17.50 -12.63 21.65
CA LEU A 154 16.64 -11.87 22.55
C LEU A 154 15.69 -10.94 21.78
N LEU A 155 16.15 -10.29 20.71
CA LEU A 155 15.30 -9.47 19.82
C LEU A 155 14.20 -10.28 19.15
N GLN A 156 14.50 -11.54 18.78
CA GLN A 156 13.56 -12.43 18.10
C GLN A 156 12.53 -13.05 19.06
N LEU A 157 12.92 -13.33 20.31
CA LEU A 157 11.99 -13.72 21.37
C LEU A 157 11.09 -12.57 21.82
N ILE A 158 11.60 -11.34 21.85
CA ILE A 158 10.79 -10.14 22.10
C ILE A 158 9.77 -9.93 20.97
N TYR A 159 10.18 -10.11 19.70
CA TYR A 159 9.29 -10.04 18.54
C TYR A 159 8.15 -11.07 18.59
N LEU A 160 8.44 -12.33 18.94
CA LEU A 160 7.44 -13.39 19.08
C LEU A 160 6.50 -13.16 20.29
N SER A 161 7.03 -12.65 21.42
CA SER A 161 6.21 -12.24 22.58
C SER A 161 5.26 -11.05 22.28
N PHE A 162 5.61 -10.25 21.27
CA PHE A 162 4.80 -9.11 20.82
C PHE A 162 3.67 -9.55 19.90
N LEU A 163 3.91 -10.57 19.05
CA LEU A 163 2.90 -11.18 18.18
C LEU A 163 1.82 -11.95 18.98
N SER A 164 2.20 -12.65 20.05
CA SER A 164 1.25 -13.35 20.93
C SER A 164 0.33 -12.39 21.72
N LYS A 165 0.85 -11.26 22.20
CA LYS A 165 0.05 -10.19 22.84
C LYS A 165 -0.86 -9.43 21.87
N LEU A 166 -0.50 -9.36 20.58
CA LEU A 166 -1.29 -8.69 19.55
C LEU A 166 -2.56 -9.47 19.20
N HIS A 167 -2.46 -10.79 19.09
CA HIS A 167 -3.59 -11.66 18.72
C HIS A 167 -4.58 -11.84 19.88
N GLY A 168 -4.10 -11.98 21.13
CA GLY A 168 -4.96 -12.05 22.31
C GLY A 168 -5.81 -10.78 22.54
N ARG A 169 -5.33 -9.61 22.09
CA ARG A 169 -6.10 -8.35 22.12
C ARG A 169 -7.12 -8.24 20.99
N GLN A 170 -6.84 -8.84 19.83
CA GLN A 170 -7.71 -8.85 18.66
C GLN A 170 -8.97 -9.71 18.87
N GLN A 171 -8.86 -10.82 19.61
CA GLN A 171 -9.99 -11.69 19.92
C GLN A 171 -10.90 -11.19 21.07
N ARG A 172 -10.33 -10.53 22.11
CA ARG A 172 -11.14 -9.87 23.15
C ARG A 172 -12.11 -8.83 22.56
N TYR A 173 -11.73 -8.17 21.46
CA TYR A 173 -12.56 -7.18 20.79
C TYR A 173 -13.78 -7.80 20.09
N ARG A 174 -13.59 -8.94 19.40
CA ARG A 174 -14.67 -9.65 18.67
C ARG A 174 -15.74 -10.21 19.61
N TYR A 175 -15.36 -10.65 20.82
CA TYR A 175 -16.30 -11.09 21.85
C TYR A 175 -16.96 -9.91 22.59
N SER A 176 -16.29 -8.77 22.76
CA SER A 176 -16.91 -7.58 23.37
C SER A 176 -18.01 -6.95 22.49
N GLU A 177 -17.89 -7.05 21.15
CA GLU A 177 -18.95 -6.64 20.21
C GLU A 177 -20.19 -7.54 20.27
N LEU A 178 -20.03 -8.82 20.65
CA LEU A 178 -21.13 -9.78 20.79
C LEU A 178 -21.91 -9.66 22.11
N PHE A 179 -21.32 -9.09 23.17
CA PHE A 179 -21.90 -9.07 24.52
C PHE A 179 -21.94 -7.69 25.23
N GLY A 180 -21.56 -6.60 24.55
CA GLY A 180 -21.51 -5.26 25.14
C GLY A 180 -22.89 -4.62 25.41
N LYS A 181 -23.34 -4.60 26.66
CA LYS A 181 -24.49 -3.78 27.11
C LYS A 181 -24.18 -2.28 26.96
N LYS A 182 -25.08 -1.56 26.27
CA LYS A 182 -25.05 -0.09 26.13
C LYS A 182 -25.24 0.58 27.49
N ASN A 183 -24.26 1.38 27.93
CA ASN A 183 -24.47 2.46 28.89
C ASN A 183 -24.31 3.81 28.20
N VAL A 184 -25.30 4.68 28.41
CA VAL A 184 -25.54 5.95 27.73
C VAL A 184 -24.75 7.04 28.45
N HIS A 185 -23.65 7.51 27.82
CA HIS A 185 -23.14 8.90 27.83
C HIS A 185 -21.61 9.11 27.62
N GLN A 186 -20.80 8.10 27.25
CA GLN A 186 -19.39 8.37 26.86
C GLN A 186 -18.69 7.34 25.90
N PRO A 187 -19.24 6.95 24.71
CA PRO A 187 -18.74 5.73 24.03
C PRO A 187 -17.84 5.90 22.79
N GLU A 188 -17.81 7.02 22.06
CA GLU A 188 -17.17 7.04 20.72
C GLU A 188 -15.71 7.55 20.68
N LYS A 189 -15.34 8.54 21.49
CA LYS A 189 -13.98 9.14 21.42
C LYS A 189 -12.87 8.15 21.83
N ASN A 190 -13.19 7.23 22.74
CA ASN A 190 -12.24 6.21 23.20
C ASN A 190 -12.06 5.08 22.16
N THR A 191 -13.05 4.79 21.32
CA THR A 191 -12.98 3.67 20.37
C THR A 191 -12.11 4.00 19.15
N ARG A 192 -12.16 5.23 18.60
CA ARG A 192 -11.31 5.63 17.46
C ARG A 192 -9.83 5.68 17.84
N LYS A 193 -9.49 6.21 19.02
CA LYS A 193 -8.11 6.22 19.55
C LYS A 193 -7.57 4.80 19.72
N GLU A 194 -8.36 3.90 20.32
CA GLU A 194 -7.94 2.51 20.53
C GLU A 194 -7.81 1.74 19.20
N ARG A 195 -8.70 1.97 18.22
CA ARG A 195 -8.57 1.40 16.87
C ARG A 195 -7.29 1.87 16.17
N LEU A 196 -6.96 3.16 16.27
CA LEU A 196 -5.72 3.69 15.70
C LEU A 196 -4.48 3.09 16.37
N LYS A 197 -4.44 3.03 17.71
CA LYS A 197 -3.37 2.36 18.44
C LYS A 197 -3.22 0.90 18.01
N TYR A 198 -4.33 0.21 17.85
CA TYR A 198 -4.35 -1.17 17.38
C TYR A 198 -3.76 -1.29 15.97
N SER A 199 -4.23 -0.49 15.00
CA SER A 199 -3.68 -0.45 13.64
C SER A 199 -2.17 -0.19 13.62
N LEU A 200 -1.68 0.72 14.47
CA LEU A 200 -0.25 1.01 14.61
C LEU A 200 0.52 -0.15 15.25
N SER A 201 -0.07 -0.82 16.24
CA SER A 201 0.56 -1.96 16.93
C SER A 201 0.80 -3.18 16.03
N THR A 202 0.06 -3.31 14.92
CA THR A 202 0.31 -4.36 13.91
C THR A 202 1.71 -4.30 13.31
N GLY A 203 2.41 -3.19 13.46
CA GLY A 203 3.70 -2.96 12.84
C GLY A 203 3.60 -2.76 11.33
N GLY A 204 2.39 -2.69 10.74
CA GLY A 204 2.21 -2.56 9.30
C GLY A 204 2.75 -3.75 8.50
N ILE A 205 2.52 -3.74 7.20
CA ILE A 205 2.99 -4.76 6.26
C ILE A 205 4.10 -4.19 5.37
N PHE A 206 5.06 -5.01 4.97
CA PHE A 206 6.06 -4.58 4.01
C PHE A 206 5.49 -4.54 2.59
N ASP A 207 5.96 -3.59 1.78
CA ASP A 207 5.72 -3.60 0.35
C ASP A 207 6.48 -4.76 -0.33
N ALA A 208 6.23 -4.98 -1.63
CA ALA A 208 6.86 -6.08 -2.36
C ALA A 208 8.40 -5.97 -2.41
N SER A 209 8.96 -4.75 -2.34
CA SER A 209 10.42 -4.54 -2.30
C SER A 209 11.03 -4.69 -0.90
N GLY A 210 10.22 -4.68 0.16
CA GLY A 210 10.67 -4.68 1.56
C GLY A 210 11.29 -3.36 2.03
N GLN A 211 11.24 -2.29 1.21
CA GLN A 211 11.83 -1.00 1.52
C GLN A 211 10.87 -0.08 2.28
N TYR A 212 9.57 -0.34 2.20
CA TYR A 212 8.53 0.47 2.81
C TYR A 212 7.62 -0.37 3.70
N ARG A 213 7.14 0.25 4.77
CA ARG A 213 6.15 -0.27 5.69
C ARG A 213 4.84 0.45 5.46
N VAL A 214 3.75 -0.29 5.30
CA VAL A 214 2.43 0.19 4.94
C VAL A 214 1.45 -0.12 6.07
N TYR A 215 0.82 0.92 6.59
CA TYR A 215 -0.31 0.86 7.50
C TYR A 215 -1.58 1.18 6.72
N LYS A 216 -2.20 0.13 6.16
CA LYS A 216 -3.48 0.24 5.47
C LYS A 216 -4.60 0.47 6.48
N ASN A 217 -5.64 1.19 6.06
CA ASN A 217 -6.81 1.51 6.88
C ASN A 217 -6.45 2.06 8.27
N LEU A 218 -5.48 2.97 8.33
CA LEU A 218 -4.99 3.53 9.58
C LEU A 218 -6.13 4.24 10.33
N ILE A 219 -6.91 5.03 9.60
CA ILE A 219 -8.21 5.54 10.04
C ILE A 219 -9.20 5.30 8.90
N LYS A 220 -10.35 4.71 9.23
CA LYS A 220 -11.49 4.60 8.32
C LYS A 220 -12.52 5.70 8.61
N SER A 221 -13.06 6.26 7.54
CA SER A 221 -14.20 7.15 7.54
C SER A 221 -15.47 6.44 8.00
N GLU A 222 -16.47 7.21 8.44
CA GLU A 222 -17.79 6.69 8.78
C GLU A 222 -18.48 6.06 7.58
N PHE A 223 -18.31 6.65 6.40
CA PHE A 223 -18.83 6.08 5.16
C PHE A 223 -18.30 4.66 4.96
N SER A 224 -16.98 4.47 4.96
CA SER A 224 -16.37 3.15 4.75
C SER A 224 -16.60 2.19 5.92
N ALA A 225 -16.77 2.68 7.15
CA ALA A 225 -17.07 1.84 8.31
C ALA A 225 -18.51 1.33 8.33
N ASN A 226 -19.45 2.09 7.76
CA ASN A 226 -20.87 1.74 7.71
C ASN A 226 -21.25 0.90 6.49
N GLN A 227 -20.39 0.80 5.48
CA GLN A 227 -20.61 -0.08 4.34
C GLN A 227 -20.69 -1.55 4.79
N LYS A 228 -21.85 -2.17 4.59
CA LYS A 228 -22.03 -3.61 4.83
C LYS A 228 -21.53 -4.39 3.62
N PRO A 229 -20.54 -5.28 3.77
CA PRO A 229 -20.08 -6.14 2.68
C PRO A 229 -21.26 -6.92 2.09
N GLY A 230 -21.53 -6.75 0.80
CA GLY A 230 -22.56 -7.49 0.06
C GLY A 230 -24.02 -7.04 0.25
N VAL A 231 -24.30 -5.94 0.98
CA VAL A 231 -25.68 -5.45 1.22
C VAL A 231 -25.94 -4.07 0.58
N ASP A 232 -24.95 -3.20 0.50
CA ASP A 232 -25.08 -1.90 -0.18
C ASP A 232 -24.86 -2.05 -1.69
N GLY A 233 -25.92 -2.46 -2.38
CA GLY A 233 -26.01 -2.61 -3.83
C GLY A 233 -26.06 -1.30 -4.61
N SER A 234 -25.23 -0.29 -4.29
CA SER A 234 -24.94 0.73 -5.30
C SER A 234 -23.92 0.15 -6.28
N LEU A 235 -24.43 -0.43 -7.38
CA LEU A 235 -23.65 -1.00 -8.48
C LEU A 235 -22.52 -0.08 -8.98
N PHE A 236 -22.65 1.23 -8.74
CA PHE A 236 -21.70 2.25 -9.16
C PHE A 236 -21.33 3.17 -7.99
N GLN A 237 -20.13 3.00 -7.47
CA GLN A 237 -19.48 3.93 -6.54
C GLN A 237 -18.22 4.50 -7.19
N ILE A 238 -17.90 5.76 -6.87
CA ILE A 238 -16.66 6.41 -7.27
C ILE A 238 -15.92 6.94 -6.04
N THR A 239 -14.64 6.61 -5.93
CA THR A 239 -13.74 7.15 -4.90
C THR A 239 -12.59 7.91 -5.56
N LEU A 240 -12.14 8.99 -4.91
CA LEU A 240 -10.89 9.65 -5.28
C LEU A 240 -9.76 9.06 -4.46
N ALA A 241 -8.74 8.53 -5.13
CA ALA A 241 -7.51 8.06 -4.52
C ALA A 241 -6.42 9.10 -4.74
N THR A 242 -5.79 9.54 -3.66
CA THR A 242 -4.71 10.51 -3.71
C THR A 242 -3.57 10.12 -2.77
N HIS A 243 -2.42 10.73 -2.99
CA HIS A 243 -1.23 10.52 -2.18
C HIS A 243 -0.55 11.84 -1.87
N THR A 244 0.12 11.88 -0.73
CA THR A 244 0.77 13.11 -0.28
C THR A 244 1.90 12.81 0.71
N THR A 245 2.59 13.87 1.11
CA THR A 245 3.38 13.93 2.34
C THR A 245 2.67 14.89 3.28
N ILE A 246 3.08 14.94 4.56
CA ILE A 246 2.47 15.88 5.51
C ILE A 246 2.52 17.33 5.00
N ASN A 247 3.61 17.73 4.34
CA ASN A 247 3.80 19.08 3.80
C ASN A 247 2.67 19.56 2.88
N ASN A 248 2.05 18.65 2.12
CA ASN A 248 1.03 18.96 1.13
C ASN A 248 -0.37 18.53 1.59
N LEU A 249 -0.51 18.05 2.84
CA LEU A 249 -1.80 17.58 3.37
C LEU A 249 -2.78 18.73 3.60
N HIS A 250 -2.30 19.97 3.71
CA HIS A 250 -3.13 21.17 3.82
C HIS A 250 -4.09 21.36 2.62
N HIS A 251 -3.77 20.80 1.45
CA HIS A 251 -4.66 20.81 0.29
C HIS A 251 -5.94 19.98 0.47
N LEU A 252 -5.96 19.05 1.43
CA LEU A 252 -7.06 18.11 1.64
C LEU A 252 -8.41 18.79 1.86
N ASP A 253 -8.45 19.89 2.62
CA ASP A 253 -9.69 20.64 2.88
C ASP A 253 -10.33 21.12 1.57
N SER A 254 -9.53 21.81 0.75
CA SER A 254 -9.99 22.35 -0.53
C SER A 254 -10.38 21.25 -1.53
N LEU A 255 -9.66 20.12 -1.51
CA LEU A 255 -9.97 18.98 -2.37
C LEU A 255 -11.26 18.30 -1.93
N LEU A 256 -11.45 18.10 -0.63
CA LEU A 256 -12.65 17.49 -0.07
C LEU A 256 -13.89 18.36 -0.31
N GLY A 257 -13.77 19.68 -0.14
CA GLY A 257 -14.83 20.64 -0.46
C GLY A 257 -15.21 20.63 -1.95
N ARG A 258 -14.27 20.34 -2.86
CA ARG A 258 -14.58 20.16 -4.29
C ARG A 258 -15.16 18.78 -4.60
N TRP A 259 -14.62 17.72 -3.99
CA TRP A 259 -14.94 16.34 -4.32
C TRP A 259 -16.24 15.83 -3.69
N GLN A 260 -16.50 16.17 -2.41
CA GLN A 260 -17.73 15.85 -1.66
C GLN A 260 -18.21 14.38 -1.80
N ASN A 261 -17.26 13.44 -1.89
CA ASN A 261 -17.51 12.00 -1.99
C ASN A 261 -16.35 11.24 -1.30
N PRO A 262 -16.38 9.91 -1.12
CA PRO A 262 -15.32 9.17 -0.45
C PRO A 262 -13.94 9.42 -1.07
N LEU A 263 -12.95 9.57 -0.21
CA LEU A 263 -11.58 9.93 -0.56
C LEU A 263 -10.61 9.05 0.22
N SER A 264 -9.71 8.36 -0.49
CA SER A 264 -8.64 7.56 0.11
C SER A 264 -7.30 8.27 -0.04
N VAL A 265 -6.62 8.51 1.08
CA VAL A 265 -5.34 9.25 1.15
C VAL A 265 -4.23 8.33 1.63
N ALA A 266 -3.20 8.14 0.80
CA ALA A 266 -1.93 7.55 1.23
C ALA A 266 -0.90 8.63 1.58
N ILE A 267 -0.50 8.68 2.85
CA ILE A 267 0.49 9.64 3.35
C ILE A 267 1.84 8.95 3.45
N PHE A 268 2.85 9.51 2.81
CA PHE A 268 4.24 9.12 3.04
C PHE A 268 4.87 10.00 4.11
N ALA A 269 5.54 9.37 5.08
CA ALA A 269 6.27 10.03 6.13
C ALA A 269 7.63 9.35 6.37
N HIS A 270 8.61 10.13 6.83
CA HIS A 270 9.97 9.66 7.10
C HIS A 270 10.55 10.37 8.34
N GLY A 271 11.43 9.71 9.07
CA GLY A 271 12.08 10.20 10.27
C GLY A 271 11.07 10.68 11.32
N GLN A 272 11.26 11.92 11.77
CA GLN A 272 10.38 12.54 12.78
C GLN A 272 8.96 12.77 12.28
N ASP A 273 8.76 12.85 10.96
CA ASP A 273 7.45 13.10 10.38
C ASP A 273 6.53 11.87 10.54
N VAL A 274 7.06 10.66 10.78
CA VAL A 274 6.22 9.46 11.01
C VAL A 274 5.32 9.63 12.24
N LYS A 275 5.90 10.04 13.37
CA LYS A 275 5.13 10.31 14.60
C LYS A 275 4.16 11.46 14.39
N PHE A 276 4.61 12.52 13.72
CA PHE A 276 3.78 13.68 13.43
C PHE A 276 2.58 13.34 12.53
N ALA A 277 2.75 12.50 11.51
CA ALA A 277 1.68 12.04 10.64
C ALA A 277 0.59 11.31 11.42
N THR A 278 0.96 10.40 12.33
CA THR A 278 -0.03 9.66 13.14
C THR A 278 -0.85 10.59 14.03
N ALA A 279 -0.21 11.59 14.63
CA ALA A 279 -0.88 12.59 15.47
C ALA A 279 -1.86 13.43 14.64
N LEU A 280 -1.40 13.97 13.51
CA LEU A 280 -2.21 14.82 12.64
C LEU A 280 -3.41 14.08 12.06
N VAL A 281 -3.21 12.86 11.56
CA VAL A 281 -4.30 12.05 11.01
C VAL A 281 -5.36 11.76 12.09
N TYR A 282 -4.93 11.51 13.34
CA TYR A 282 -5.85 11.42 14.47
C TYR A 282 -6.59 12.74 14.71
N ALA A 283 -5.90 13.88 14.79
CA ALA A 283 -6.53 15.19 14.98
C ALA A 283 -7.55 15.51 13.87
N LEU A 284 -7.17 15.34 12.60
CA LEU A 284 -8.07 15.54 11.46
C LEU A 284 -9.33 14.66 11.59
N SER A 285 -9.16 13.39 11.96
CA SER A 285 -10.31 12.49 12.16
C SER A 285 -11.18 12.84 13.37
N MET A 286 -10.69 13.65 14.32
CA MET A 286 -11.41 13.99 15.54
C MET A 286 -12.09 15.35 15.48
N PHE A 287 -11.46 16.31 14.80
CA PHE A 287 -11.89 17.71 14.80
C PHE A 287 -12.54 18.15 13.48
N CYS A 288 -12.41 17.38 12.39
CA CYS A 288 -12.92 17.75 11.07
C CYS A 288 -14.08 16.82 10.64
N PRO A 289 -15.36 17.27 10.72
CA PRO A 289 -16.52 16.42 10.43
C PRO A 289 -16.52 15.83 9.02
N GLN A 290 -16.23 16.62 7.98
CA GLN A 290 -16.20 16.10 6.61
C GLN A 290 -15.13 15.03 6.41
N ILE A 291 -13.95 15.21 7.02
CA ILE A 291 -12.87 14.22 6.98
C ILE A 291 -13.31 12.94 7.70
N GLN A 292 -13.90 13.08 8.88
CA GLN A 292 -14.46 11.97 9.64
C GLN A 292 -15.48 11.17 8.82
N THR A 293 -16.34 11.84 8.05
CA THR A 293 -17.37 11.17 7.26
C THR A 293 -16.84 10.51 5.99
N LEU A 294 -15.87 11.12 5.30
CA LEU A 294 -15.55 10.76 3.91
C LEU A 294 -14.11 10.30 3.64
N VAL A 295 -13.16 10.49 4.57
CA VAL A 295 -11.74 10.27 4.29
C VAL A 295 -11.17 9.04 4.99
N ASP A 296 -10.64 8.12 4.18
CA ASP A 296 -9.84 6.99 4.66
C ASP A 296 -8.35 7.34 4.58
N PHE A 297 -7.61 7.13 5.67
CA PHE A 297 -6.18 7.40 5.74
C PHE A 297 -5.35 6.12 5.75
N HIS A 298 -4.24 6.17 5.04
CA HIS A 298 -3.19 5.15 5.02
C HIS A 298 -1.84 5.83 5.26
N LEU A 299 -0.92 5.13 5.92
CA LEU A 299 0.41 5.64 6.18
C LEU A 299 1.45 4.70 5.57
N VAL A 300 2.45 5.28 4.91
CA VAL A 300 3.62 4.57 4.40
C VAL A 300 4.86 5.24 4.97
N CYS A 301 5.78 4.47 5.52
CA CYS A 301 7.08 4.96 5.98
C CYS A 301 8.19 3.99 5.55
N HIS A 302 9.45 4.32 5.80
CA HIS A 302 10.56 3.43 5.47
C HIS A 302 10.49 2.15 6.33
N SER A 303 11.00 1.02 5.84
CA SER A 303 10.91 -0.29 6.53
C SER A 303 11.60 -0.31 7.90
N GLY A 304 12.67 0.47 8.05
CA GLY A 304 13.38 0.67 9.32
C GLY A 304 12.63 1.53 10.35
N GLU A 305 11.50 2.11 9.98
CA GLU A 305 10.71 3.01 10.82
C GLU A 305 9.45 2.30 11.29
N MET A 306 9.00 2.62 12.51
CA MET A 306 7.72 2.16 13.03
C MET A 306 6.88 3.35 13.45
N ALA A 307 5.66 3.40 12.92
CA ALA A 307 4.66 4.35 13.36
C ALA A 307 4.12 3.91 14.73
N SER A 308 4.04 4.86 15.65
CA SER A 308 3.51 4.67 16.99
C SER A 308 2.53 5.80 17.29
N PHE A 309 1.57 5.54 18.17
CA PHE A 309 0.74 6.62 18.66
C PHE A 309 1.60 7.53 19.56
N PRO A 310 1.43 8.86 19.57
CA PRO A 310 2.21 9.73 20.45
C PRO A 310 1.92 9.45 21.92
N ASP A 311 2.96 9.13 22.71
CA ASP A 311 2.82 8.84 24.15
C ASP A 311 2.39 10.10 24.95
N GLN A 312 2.74 11.29 24.45
CA GLN A 312 2.37 12.61 25.00
C GLN A 312 1.35 13.30 24.06
N ASP A 313 0.13 12.76 24.01
CA ASP A 313 -0.96 13.31 23.23
C ASP A 313 -1.32 14.76 23.62
N ARG A 314 -1.27 15.07 24.92
CA ARG A 314 -1.62 16.40 25.44
C ARG A 314 -0.77 17.54 24.86
N GLU A 315 0.52 17.36 24.65
CA GLU A 315 1.37 18.43 24.12
C GLU A 315 1.18 18.61 22.60
N GLN A 316 0.98 17.52 21.85
CA GLN A 316 0.76 17.60 20.41
C GLN A 316 -0.65 18.06 20.04
N PHE A 317 -1.64 17.89 20.92
CA PHE A 317 -3.01 18.36 20.72
C PHE A 317 -3.38 19.59 21.58
N ALA A 318 -2.45 20.11 22.38
CA ALA A 318 -2.67 21.31 23.18
C ALA A 318 -3.10 22.48 22.27
N GLY A 319 -4.22 23.10 22.59
CA GLY A 319 -4.76 24.26 21.87
C GLY A 319 -5.52 23.95 20.58
N LEU A 320 -5.72 22.67 20.22
CA LEU A 320 -6.59 22.31 19.10
C LEU A 320 -8.04 22.20 19.59
N GLU A 321 -8.89 23.11 19.15
CA GLU A 321 -10.31 23.17 19.54
C GLU A 321 -11.24 22.73 18.40
N ASP A 322 -10.85 22.99 17.16
CA ASP A 322 -11.67 22.77 15.97
C ASP A 322 -10.83 22.36 14.74
N CYS A 323 -11.51 22.10 13.62
CA CYS A 323 -10.86 21.72 12.37
C CYS A 323 -9.90 22.80 11.85
N ALA A 324 -10.28 24.08 12.00
CA ALA A 324 -9.47 25.21 11.54
C ALA A 324 -8.12 25.25 12.27
N GLY A 325 -8.10 24.98 13.57
CA GLY A 325 -6.87 24.85 14.37
C GLY A 325 -5.97 23.72 13.88
N VAL A 326 -6.55 22.57 13.48
CA VAL A 326 -5.76 21.46 12.92
C VAL A 326 -5.11 21.85 11.59
N PHE A 327 -5.85 22.51 10.70
CA PHE A 327 -5.30 22.99 9.43
C PHE A 327 -4.28 24.12 9.61
N ALA A 328 -4.49 25.03 10.57
CA ALA A 328 -3.48 26.04 10.92
C ALA A 328 -2.18 25.37 11.38
N LYS A 329 -2.26 24.30 12.17
CA LYS A 329 -1.08 23.51 12.55
C LYS A 329 -0.42 22.80 11.36
N LEU A 330 -1.20 22.28 10.41
CA LEU A 330 -0.64 21.72 9.17
C LEU A 330 0.13 22.77 8.35
N GLU A 331 -0.40 23.98 8.24
CA GLU A 331 0.25 25.09 7.53
C GLU A 331 1.60 25.47 8.16
N THR A 332 1.78 25.33 9.49
CA THR A 332 3.12 25.54 10.10
C THR A 332 4.18 24.55 9.64
N HIS A 333 3.78 23.40 9.09
CA HIS A 333 4.67 22.36 8.56
C HIS A 333 4.74 22.36 7.02
N ARG A 334 4.06 23.32 6.37
CA ARG A 334 4.10 23.50 4.93
C ARG A 334 5.52 23.82 4.45
N ASP A 335 5.85 23.36 3.25
CA ASP A 335 7.09 23.67 2.53
C ASP A 335 8.41 23.30 3.25
N LYS A 336 8.36 22.51 4.34
CA LYS A 336 9.53 21.96 5.03
C LYS A 336 10.47 21.16 4.10
N TYR A 337 9.89 20.55 3.07
CA TYR A 337 10.59 19.87 1.99
C TYR A 337 10.02 20.33 0.64
N LYS A 338 10.91 20.64 -0.31
CA LYS A 338 10.54 21.05 -1.67
C LYS A 338 10.14 19.82 -2.50
N ASN A 339 8.92 19.80 -3.06
CA ASN A 339 8.47 18.81 -4.06
C ASN A 339 8.77 17.34 -3.73
N TYR A 340 8.37 16.88 -2.54
CA TYR A 340 8.56 15.49 -2.09
C TYR A 340 10.04 15.06 -1.96
N ALA A 341 11.00 16.00 -2.00
CA ALA A 341 12.40 15.74 -1.67
C ALA A 341 12.56 15.70 -0.15
N ILE A 342 12.09 14.61 0.45
CA ILE A 342 12.28 14.35 1.88
C ILE A 342 13.77 14.05 2.06
N GLY A 343 14.42 14.77 2.98
CA GLY A 343 15.87 14.65 3.20
C GLY A 343 16.34 13.21 3.43
N GLY A 344 17.62 12.94 3.17
CA GLY A 344 18.24 11.64 3.49
C GLY A 344 18.11 10.56 2.42
N ASN A 345 18.48 10.83 1.15
CA ASN A 345 18.54 9.86 0.04
C ASN A 345 17.28 8.96 -0.19
N VAL A 346 16.14 9.26 0.45
CA VAL A 346 14.90 8.52 0.30
C VAL A 346 14.17 9.00 -0.95
N SER A 347 13.69 8.06 -1.78
CA SER A 347 12.81 8.37 -2.90
C SER A 347 11.35 8.33 -2.46
N TYR A 348 10.56 9.32 -2.87
CA TYR A 348 9.11 9.37 -2.75
C TYR A 348 8.47 8.26 -3.60
N PRO A 349 7.78 7.29 -2.98
CA PRO A 349 7.28 6.11 -3.68
C PRO A 349 5.87 6.35 -4.24
N ASN A 350 5.72 7.32 -5.15
CA ASN A 350 4.43 7.77 -5.69
C ASN A 350 3.54 6.61 -6.19
N ASN A 351 4.07 5.63 -6.93
CA ASN A 351 3.27 4.53 -7.47
C ASN A 351 2.81 3.54 -6.38
N LEU A 352 3.66 3.25 -5.38
CA LEU A 352 3.23 2.50 -4.19
C LEU A 352 2.10 3.24 -3.47
N LEU A 353 2.23 4.56 -3.28
CA LEU A 353 1.19 5.35 -2.60
C LEU A 353 -0.13 5.37 -3.39
N ARG A 354 -0.07 5.49 -4.71
CA ARG A 354 -1.24 5.34 -5.59
C ARG A 354 -1.91 3.98 -5.39
N ASN A 355 -1.13 2.90 -5.37
CA ASN A 355 -1.66 1.56 -5.15
C ASN A 355 -2.22 1.36 -3.74
N VAL A 356 -1.59 1.93 -2.71
CA VAL A 356 -2.08 1.89 -1.32
C VAL A 356 -3.42 2.61 -1.20
N ALA A 357 -3.55 3.82 -1.77
CA ALA A 357 -4.82 4.55 -1.77
C ALA A 357 -5.90 3.83 -2.60
N ARG A 358 -5.57 3.37 -3.81
CA ARG A 358 -6.51 2.59 -4.64
C ARG A 358 -6.96 1.30 -3.96
N GLY A 359 -6.06 0.61 -3.26
CA GLY A 359 -6.34 -0.62 -2.54
C GLY A 359 -7.05 -0.42 -1.21
N GLY A 360 -7.25 0.83 -0.77
CA GLY A 360 -7.97 1.17 0.46
C GLY A 360 -9.49 1.31 0.29
N THR A 361 -9.98 1.29 -0.95
CA THR A 361 -11.41 1.43 -1.28
C THR A 361 -11.95 0.22 -2.04
N GLU A 362 -13.24 -0.04 -1.85
CA GLU A 362 -14.00 -1.07 -2.57
C GLU A 362 -14.82 -0.50 -3.74
N ALA A 363 -14.70 0.81 -4.03
CA ALA A 363 -15.48 1.46 -5.07
C ALA A 363 -15.23 0.88 -6.49
N THR A 364 -16.31 0.84 -7.29
CA THR A 364 -16.28 0.33 -8.67
C THR A 364 -15.38 1.15 -9.58
N TYR A 365 -15.39 2.48 -9.42
CA TYR A 365 -14.60 3.43 -10.17
C TYR A 365 -13.67 4.24 -9.26
N ILE A 366 -12.47 4.52 -9.75
CA ILE A 366 -11.45 5.24 -8.99
C ILE A 366 -10.84 6.34 -9.85
N LEU A 367 -10.83 7.56 -9.32
CA LEU A 367 -10.09 8.69 -9.85
C LEU A 367 -8.77 8.83 -9.10
N VAL A 368 -7.63 8.73 -9.79
CA VAL A 368 -6.30 8.86 -9.17
C VAL A 368 -5.68 10.21 -9.53
N ILE A 369 -5.62 11.12 -8.57
CA ILE A 369 -5.03 12.46 -8.76
C ILE A 369 -4.07 12.82 -7.63
N ASP A 370 -3.11 13.68 -7.94
CA ASP A 370 -2.19 14.23 -6.96
C ASP A 370 -2.97 15.21 -6.05
N ILE A 371 -2.57 15.37 -4.79
CA ILE A 371 -3.34 16.10 -3.78
C ILE A 371 -3.57 17.59 -4.12
N ASP A 372 -2.71 18.16 -4.97
CA ASP A 372 -2.72 19.54 -5.46
C ASP A 372 -3.52 19.72 -6.76
N MET A 373 -4.14 18.65 -7.27
CA MET A 373 -5.06 18.66 -8.41
C MET A 373 -6.50 18.82 -7.95
N VAL A 374 -7.28 19.65 -8.65
CA VAL A 374 -8.68 19.93 -8.32
C VAL A 374 -9.57 19.53 -9.49
N PRO A 375 -10.55 18.62 -9.32
CA PRO A 375 -11.49 18.27 -10.38
C PRO A 375 -12.54 19.35 -10.63
N SER A 376 -13.22 19.30 -11.78
CA SER A 376 -14.45 20.05 -12.03
C SER A 376 -15.50 19.78 -10.96
N ALA A 377 -16.36 20.75 -10.68
CA ALA A 377 -17.43 20.61 -9.69
C ALA A 377 -18.42 19.51 -10.08
N ASP A 378 -19.03 18.87 -9.07
CA ASP A 378 -20.06 17.83 -9.19
C ASP A 378 -19.67 16.61 -10.06
N LEU A 379 -18.35 16.42 -10.27
CA LEU A 379 -17.81 15.32 -11.06
C LEU A 379 -18.31 13.94 -10.60
N PRO A 380 -18.34 13.59 -9.28
CA PRO A 380 -18.85 12.28 -8.87
C PRO A 380 -20.30 12.03 -9.33
N GLN A 381 -21.19 13.00 -9.12
CA GLN A 381 -22.60 12.89 -9.44
C GLN A 381 -22.82 12.78 -10.94
N GLN A 382 -22.16 13.65 -11.71
CA GLN A 382 -22.23 13.64 -13.18
C GLN A 382 -21.66 12.36 -13.77
N PHE A 383 -20.53 11.87 -13.24
CA PHE A 383 -19.91 10.63 -13.70
C PHE A 383 -20.75 9.40 -13.40
N LEU A 384 -21.32 9.30 -12.19
CA LEU A 384 -22.21 8.21 -11.83
C LEU A 384 -23.46 8.17 -12.70
N ALA A 385 -24.02 9.33 -13.08
CA ALA A 385 -25.13 9.41 -14.04
C ALA A 385 -24.72 8.93 -15.44
N LEU A 386 -23.52 9.27 -15.91
CA LEU A 386 -22.98 8.80 -17.20
C LEU A 386 -22.81 7.28 -17.22
N VAL A 387 -22.15 6.69 -16.22
CA VAL A 387 -21.89 5.23 -16.24
C VAL A 387 -23.15 4.42 -16.01
N LYS A 388 -24.11 4.93 -15.24
CA LYS A 388 -25.42 4.28 -15.04
C LYS A 388 -26.27 4.29 -16.32
N SER A 389 -26.13 5.32 -17.17
CA SER A 389 -26.88 5.40 -18.43
C SER A 389 -26.22 4.65 -19.58
N ARG A 390 -24.87 4.58 -19.63
CA ARG A 390 -24.14 3.89 -20.71
C ARG A 390 -23.81 2.42 -20.43
N GLU A 391 -23.69 2.03 -19.16
CA GLU A 391 -23.15 0.72 -18.75
C GLU A 391 -21.86 0.35 -19.53
N PRO A 392 -20.79 1.15 -19.39
CA PRO A 392 -19.58 0.98 -20.18
C PRO A 392 -18.91 -0.38 -19.89
N PRO A 393 -18.21 -0.96 -20.87
CA PRO A 393 -17.46 -2.20 -20.63
C PRO A 393 -16.31 -1.97 -19.66
N SER A 394 -15.85 -3.07 -19.05
CA SER A 394 -14.81 -3.07 -18.01
C SER A 394 -13.41 -2.68 -18.51
N ASP A 395 -13.23 -2.56 -19.82
CA ASP A 395 -12.00 -2.16 -20.52
C ASP A 395 -12.05 -0.69 -21.01
N GLU A 396 -12.89 0.16 -20.41
CA GLU A 396 -12.95 1.60 -20.72
C GLU A 396 -12.42 2.44 -19.57
N VAL A 397 -11.51 3.38 -19.86
CA VAL A 397 -11.12 4.45 -18.93
C VAL A 397 -11.58 5.80 -19.47
N PHE A 398 -12.00 6.68 -18.54
CA PHE A 398 -12.56 7.98 -18.85
C PHE A 398 -11.53 9.06 -18.58
N VAL A 399 -11.01 9.67 -19.64
CA VAL A 399 -9.94 10.67 -19.58
C VAL A 399 -10.51 12.05 -19.24
N LEU A 400 -9.86 12.72 -18.30
CA LEU A 400 -10.10 14.10 -17.91
C LEU A 400 -8.96 14.95 -18.46
N PRO A 401 -9.21 15.91 -19.35
CA PRO A 401 -8.20 16.86 -19.75
C PRO A 401 -7.63 17.60 -18.54
N ALA A 402 -6.30 17.62 -18.47
CA ALA A 402 -5.57 18.22 -17.36
C ALA A 402 -5.04 19.58 -17.74
N PHE A 403 -5.21 20.55 -16.85
CA PHE A 403 -4.77 21.92 -17.03
C PHE A 403 -3.92 22.36 -15.82
N GLU A 404 -3.20 23.45 -15.99
CA GLU A 404 -2.59 24.21 -14.90
C GLU A 404 -3.06 25.66 -14.94
N ILE A 405 -3.18 26.29 -13.77
CA ILE A 405 -3.65 27.66 -13.61
C ILE A 405 -2.60 28.51 -12.89
N ARG A 406 -2.30 29.71 -13.40
CA ARG A 406 -1.19 30.52 -12.90
C ARG A 406 -1.43 30.99 -11.48
N HIS A 407 -2.38 31.91 -11.29
CA HIS A 407 -2.72 32.52 -10.00
C HIS A 407 -4.25 32.54 -9.84
N ALA A 408 -4.79 31.52 -9.19
CA ALA A 408 -6.23 31.41 -9.01
C ALA A 408 -6.63 31.88 -7.61
N ARG A 409 -7.35 33.02 -7.53
CA ARG A 409 -8.17 33.31 -6.33
C ARG A 409 -9.29 32.27 -6.17
N LYS A 410 -9.80 31.76 -7.30
CA LYS A 410 -10.85 30.74 -7.37
C LYS A 410 -10.53 29.73 -8.47
N MET A 411 -10.60 28.44 -8.15
CA MET A 411 -10.46 27.36 -9.13
C MET A 411 -11.72 27.26 -9.99
N PRO A 412 -11.61 27.13 -11.33
CA PRO A 412 -12.78 27.00 -12.19
C PRO A 412 -13.61 25.78 -11.78
N ALA A 413 -14.92 25.97 -11.67
CA ALA A 413 -15.87 24.94 -11.30
C ALA A 413 -16.43 24.21 -12.53
N SER A 414 -16.61 24.92 -13.63
CA SER A 414 -17.22 24.41 -14.86
C SER A 414 -16.30 24.58 -16.07
N LYS A 415 -16.60 23.86 -17.15
CA LYS A 415 -15.88 24.00 -18.41
C LYS A 415 -16.00 25.42 -18.98
N SER A 416 -17.15 26.07 -18.84
CA SER A 416 -17.32 27.45 -19.32
C SER A 416 -16.38 28.43 -18.62
N GLU A 417 -16.27 28.36 -17.28
CA GLU A 417 -15.31 29.16 -16.51
C GLU A 417 -13.86 28.84 -16.92
N LEU A 418 -13.53 27.55 -17.07
CA LEU A 418 -12.19 27.12 -17.49
C LEU A 418 -11.83 27.66 -18.88
N VAL A 419 -12.74 27.58 -19.85
CA VAL A 419 -12.52 28.06 -21.23
C VAL A 419 -12.34 29.57 -21.27
N GLN A 420 -13.09 30.34 -20.47
CA GLN A 420 -12.87 31.79 -20.34
C GLN A 420 -11.45 32.09 -19.85
N LEU A 421 -10.98 31.37 -18.83
CA LEU A 421 -9.62 31.53 -18.30
C LEU A 421 -8.54 31.07 -19.30
N TYR A 422 -8.84 30.04 -20.09
CA TYR A 422 -7.96 29.56 -21.16
C TYR A 422 -7.77 30.62 -22.26
N GLN A 423 -8.86 31.29 -22.66
CA GLN A 423 -8.85 32.33 -23.70
C GLN A 423 -8.00 33.55 -23.32
N VAL A 424 -7.89 33.86 -22.02
CA VAL A 424 -7.08 34.98 -21.51
C VAL A 424 -5.67 34.54 -21.06
N GLY A 425 -5.30 33.27 -21.25
CA GLY A 425 -3.96 32.75 -20.92
C GLY A 425 -3.69 32.51 -19.43
N GLU A 426 -4.71 32.54 -18.58
CA GLU A 426 -4.59 32.20 -17.15
C GLU A 426 -4.52 30.70 -16.90
N VAL A 427 -5.09 29.92 -17.83
CA VAL A 427 -5.11 28.45 -17.82
C VAL A 427 -4.45 27.94 -19.09
N ARG A 428 -3.67 26.87 -18.97
CA ARG A 428 -3.05 26.17 -20.11
C ARG A 428 -3.03 24.66 -19.90
N PRO A 429 -2.76 23.84 -20.94
CA PRO A 429 -2.59 22.41 -20.79
C PRO A 429 -1.53 22.07 -19.74
N PHE A 430 -1.76 21.02 -18.96
CA PHE A 430 -0.81 20.58 -17.94
C PHE A 430 0.54 20.23 -18.57
N TYR A 431 1.64 20.64 -17.94
CA TYR A 431 3.00 20.44 -18.47
C TYR A 431 3.25 21.03 -19.87
N GLU A 432 2.50 22.06 -20.30
CA GLU A 432 2.70 22.67 -21.61
C GLU A 432 4.16 23.10 -21.85
N GLU A 433 4.84 23.69 -20.86
CA GLU A 433 6.25 24.08 -21.00
C GLU A 433 7.24 22.93 -20.81
N LEU A 434 6.88 21.90 -20.03
CA LEU A 434 7.82 20.87 -19.60
C LEU A 434 7.80 19.64 -20.51
N CYS A 435 6.63 19.28 -21.00
CA CYS A 435 6.43 18.17 -21.92
C CYS A 435 5.14 18.37 -22.74
N PRO A 436 5.16 19.21 -23.79
CA PRO A 436 4.00 19.42 -24.66
C PRO A 436 3.45 18.09 -25.23
N ARG A 437 4.34 17.15 -25.54
CA ARG A 437 3.98 15.81 -26.08
C ARG A 437 3.26 14.93 -25.07
N CYS A 438 3.45 15.13 -23.76
CA CYS A 438 2.89 14.26 -22.73
C CYS A 438 1.37 14.43 -22.58
N GLN A 439 0.81 15.58 -22.96
CA GLN A 439 -0.63 15.83 -22.92
C GLN A 439 -1.26 16.02 -24.31
N ALA A 440 -0.46 16.28 -25.36
CA ALA A 440 -0.96 16.55 -26.72
C ALA A 440 -2.04 15.57 -27.25
N PRO A 441 -1.97 14.25 -27.01
CA PRO A 441 -2.99 13.31 -27.51
C PRO A 441 -4.42 13.61 -27.04
N THR A 442 -4.58 14.33 -25.92
CA THR A 442 -5.88 14.77 -25.39
C THR A 442 -6.63 15.72 -26.34
N ASN A 443 -5.97 16.32 -27.34
CA ASN A 443 -6.57 17.26 -28.29
C ASN A 443 -7.35 18.42 -27.63
N TYR A 444 -6.63 19.27 -26.89
CA TYR A 444 -7.19 20.41 -26.17
C TYR A 444 -7.97 21.38 -27.06
N SER A 445 -7.52 21.61 -28.30
CA SER A 445 -8.22 22.48 -29.25
C SER A 445 -9.61 21.93 -29.57
N GLN A 446 -9.73 20.63 -29.90
CA GLN A 446 -11.03 20.01 -30.07
C GLN A 446 -11.86 20.10 -28.79
N TRP A 447 -11.28 19.76 -27.63
CA TRP A 447 -12.01 19.74 -26.37
C TRP A 447 -12.56 21.10 -25.94
N VAL A 448 -11.76 22.17 -26.01
CA VAL A 448 -12.17 23.54 -25.65
C VAL A 448 -13.30 24.03 -26.53
N ASN A 449 -13.29 23.68 -27.82
CA ASN A 449 -14.31 24.09 -28.79
C ASN A 449 -15.56 23.18 -28.80
N LEU A 450 -15.61 22.13 -27.98
CA LEU A 450 -16.81 21.31 -27.85
C LEU A 450 -17.89 22.05 -27.05
N HIS A 451 -18.99 22.34 -27.74
CA HIS A 451 -20.25 22.78 -27.13
C HIS A 451 -21.05 21.56 -26.71
N GLY A 452 -21.51 21.51 -25.46
CA GLY A 452 -22.32 20.40 -24.96
C GLY A 452 -23.67 20.33 -25.68
N GLN A 453 -24.15 19.12 -25.99
CA GLN A 453 -25.48 18.94 -26.58
C GLN A 453 -26.58 19.28 -25.57
N VAL A 454 -26.35 18.94 -24.30
CA VAL A 454 -27.22 19.27 -23.16
C VAL A 454 -26.40 19.95 -22.07
N ALA A 455 -26.82 21.14 -21.64
CA ALA A 455 -26.14 21.89 -20.59
C ALA A 455 -26.17 21.11 -19.26
N GLY A 456 -24.99 20.87 -18.68
CA GLY A 456 -24.85 20.19 -17.39
C GLY A 456 -24.83 18.66 -17.44
N GLN A 457 -24.93 18.04 -18.63
CA GLN A 457 -24.79 16.59 -18.79
C GLN A 457 -23.35 16.23 -19.17
N LEU A 458 -22.78 15.26 -18.45
CA LEU A 458 -21.47 14.71 -18.76
C LEU A 458 -21.61 13.58 -19.77
N GLU A 459 -20.78 13.61 -20.81
CA GLU A 459 -20.82 12.68 -21.95
C GLU A 459 -19.40 12.22 -22.31
N VAL A 460 -19.30 11.13 -23.07
CA VAL A 460 -18.05 10.83 -23.79
C VAL A 460 -18.02 11.66 -25.06
N ALA A 461 -17.03 12.54 -25.15
CA ALA A 461 -16.84 13.42 -26.29
C ALA A 461 -16.26 12.70 -27.50
N TYR A 462 -15.19 11.94 -27.28
CA TYR A 462 -14.51 11.16 -28.31
C TYR A 462 -13.61 10.12 -27.67
N THR A 463 -13.19 9.14 -28.47
CA THR A 463 -12.22 8.12 -28.07
C THR A 463 -10.87 8.39 -28.72
N LEU A 464 -9.80 8.02 -28.03
CA LEU A 464 -8.43 8.24 -28.49
C LEU A 464 -7.68 6.92 -28.62
N ASN A 465 -6.82 6.88 -29.62
CA ASN A 465 -5.75 5.89 -29.68
C ASN A 465 -4.60 6.37 -28.80
N TRP A 466 -4.01 5.46 -28.03
CA TRP A 466 -2.85 5.75 -27.21
C TRP A 466 -1.62 6.08 -28.06
N VAL A 467 -0.80 7.02 -27.60
CA VAL A 467 0.45 7.45 -28.25
C VAL A 467 1.52 7.73 -27.19
N ASP A 468 2.77 7.32 -27.41
CA ASP A 468 3.88 7.67 -26.51
C ASP A 468 4.31 9.15 -26.66
N PRO A 469 4.55 9.91 -25.56
CA PRO A 469 4.53 9.52 -24.14
C PRO A 469 3.30 10.08 -23.40
N TRP A 470 2.08 9.68 -23.78
CA TRP A 470 0.85 10.23 -23.18
C TRP A 470 0.72 9.94 -21.68
N GLU A 471 0.35 10.96 -20.92
CA GLU A 471 0.22 10.94 -19.46
C GLU A 471 -1.19 11.40 -19.01
N PRO A 472 -2.28 10.70 -19.38
CA PRO A 472 -3.64 11.12 -19.07
C PRO A 472 -3.98 11.02 -17.58
N PHE A 473 -4.86 11.89 -17.13
CA PHE A 473 -5.64 11.69 -15.91
C PHE A 473 -6.95 11.00 -16.28
N TYR A 474 -7.35 9.99 -15.51
CA TYR A 474 -8.54 9.21 -15.84
C TYR A 474 -9.28 8.70 -14.61
N ILE A 475 -10.58 8.48 -14.80
CA ILE A 475 -11.41 7.62 -13.95
C ILE A 475 -11.41 6.23 -14.59
N GLY A 476 -11.05 5.21 -13.84
CA GLY A 476 -11.01 3.83 -14.34
C GLY A 476 -11.75 2.87 -13.42
N PRO A 477 -12.21 1.72 -13.94
CA PRO A 477 -12.73 0.66 -13.10
C PRO A 477 -11.63 0.13 -12.18
N ARG A 478 -12.03 -0.44 -11.04
CA ARG A 478 -11.08 -1.02 -10.06
C ARG A 478 -10.14 -2.07 -10.67
N THR A 479 -10.58 -2.75 -11.73
CA THR A 479 -9.82 -3.78 -12.47
C THR A 479 -8.60 -3.24 -13.22
N VAL A 480 -8.48 -1.92 -13.39
CA VAL A 480 -7.29 -1.30 -14.00
C VAL A 480 -6.01 -1.81 -13.31
N PRO A 481 -4.97 -2.22 -14.07
CA PRO A 481 -3.70 -2.66 -13.50
C PRO A 481 -3.14 -1.69 -12.45
N LEU A 482 -2.48 -2.24 -11.43
CA LEU A 482 -1.77 -1.44 -10.43
C LEU A 482 -0.58 -0.73 -11.08
N TYR A 483 -0.22 0.44 -10.54
CA TYR A 483 0.95 1.18 -10.99
C TYR A 483 2.22 0.39 -10.68
N ASP A 484 3.18 0.34 -11.61
CA ASP A 484 4.46 -0.30 -11.35
C ASP A 484 5.25 0.50 -10.29
N GLU A 485 5.47 -0.13 -9.13
CA GLU A 485 6.05 0.49 -7.93
C GLU A 485 7.56 0.74 -8.02
N ASN A 486 8.21 0.24 -9.08
CA ASN A 486 9.63 0.54 -9.36
C ASN A 486 9.80 1.99 -9.85
N PHE A 487 8.78 2.58 -10.46
CA PHE A 487 8.79 4.00 -10.84
C PHE A 487 8.53 4.88 -9.62
N ARG A 488 9.58 5.59 -9.20
CA ARG A 488 9.56 6.47 -8.04
C ARG A 488 10.03 7.86 -8.41
N GLN A 489 9.56 8.84 -7.65
CA GLN A 489 9.85 10.25 -7.88
C GLN A 489 9.49 10.68 -9.31
N TYR A 490 10.29 11.56 -9.93
CA TYR A 490 9.92 12.25 -11.15
C TYR A 490 10.13 11.40 -12.43
N GLY A 491 9.18 11.50 -13.37
CA GLY A 491 9.30 10.99 -14.73
C GLY A 491 8.79 9.56 -14.93
N PHE A 492 8.18 9.31 -16.10
CA PHE A 492 7.69 8.01 -16.59
C PHE A 492 6.70 7.23 -15.71
N ASN A 493 6.33 7.74 -14.53
CA ASN A 493 5.51 7.00 -13.56
C ASN A 493 4.02 6.84 -13.96
N ARG A 494 3.40 7.84 -14.59
CA ARG A 494 2.05 7.75 -15.18
C ARG A 494 2.08 7.37 -16.66
N ILE A 495 3.16 7.73 -17.38
CA ILE A 495 3.38 7.29 -18.76
C ILE A 495 3.42 5.75 -18.83
N SER A 496 4.11 5.10 -17.88
CA SER A 496 4.13 3.64 -17.78
C SER A 496 2.74 3.05 -17.53
N GLN A 497 1.92 3.69 -16.70
CA GLN A 497 0.53 3.29 -16.47
C GLN A 497 -0.32 3.37 -17.74
N ALA A 498 -0.23 4.46 -18.50
CA ALA A 498 -0.99 4.63 -19.73
C ALA A 498 -0.57 3.63 -20.82
N CYS A 499 0.74 3.39 -20.92
CA CYS A 499 1.33 2.34 -21.75
C CYS A 499 0.76 0.95 -21.38
N GLU A 500 0.76 0.57 -20.10
CA GLU A 500 0.22 -0.72 -19.67
C GLU A 500 -1.30 -0.83 -19.90
N LEU A 501 -2.07 0.22 -19.63
CA LEU A 501 -3.50 0.27 -19.96
C LEU A 501 -3.74 -0.02 -21.44
N HIS A 502 -2.97 0.63 -22.33
CA HIS A 502 -3.06 0.39 -23.76
C HIS A 502 -2.79 -1.09 -24.08
N ILE A 503 -1.68 -1.65 -23.60
CA ILE A 503 -1.32 -3.06 -23.82
C ILE A 503 -2.39 -4.01 -23.26
N ALA A 504 -2.96 -3.70 -22.10
CA ALA A 504 -3.99 -4.50 -21.42
C ALA A 504 -5.37 -4.45 -22.10
N GLY A 505 -5.52 -3.71 -23.21
CA GLY A 505 -6.76 -3.69 -23.99
C GLY A 505 -7.66 -2.49 -23.73
N TYR A 506 -7.32 -1.62 -22.78
CA TYR A 506 -8.19 -0.50 -22.41
C TYR A 506 -8.39 0.52 -23.54
N ARG A 507 -9.59 1.08 -23.61
CA ARG A 507 -9.99 2.18 -24.49
C ARG A 507 -10.02 3.48 -23.69
N PHE A 508 -9.60 4.57 -24.33
CA PHE A 508 -9.53 5.88 -23.69
C PHE A 508 -10.64 6.79 -24.23
N SER A 509 -11.60 7.13 -23.37
CA SER A 509 -12.75 7.96 -23.70
C SER A 509 -12.63 9.33 -23.02
N VAL A 510 -12.48 10.40 -23.79
CA VAL A 510 -12.38 11.76 -23.24
C VAL A 510 -13.77 12.26 -22.84
N LEU A 511 -13.89 12.78 -21.62
CA LEU A 511 -15.14 13.33 -21.09
C LEU A 511 -15.39 14.75 -21.60
N SER A 512 -16.64 15.11 -21.88
CA SER A 512 -17.02 16.35 -22.58
C SER A 512 -16.83 17.64 -21.77
N SER A 513 -17.07 17.59 -20.46
CA SER A 513 -17.09 18.74 -19.55
C SER A 513 -16.31 18.54 -18.25
N ALA A 514 -15.86 17.32 -17.95
CA ALA A 514 -14.99 17.03 -16.81
C ALA A 514 -13.53 17.37 -17.11
N PHE A 515 -12.82 17.88 -16.11
CA PHE A 515 -11.41 18.23 -16.20
C PHE A 515 -10.77 18.19 -14.81
N VAL A 516 -9.43 18.26 -14.78
CA VAL A 516 -8.65 18.48 -13.55
C VAL A 516 -7.71 19.66 -13.75
N VAL A 517 -7.47 20.42 -12.69
CA VAL A 517 -6.59 21.60 -12.73
C VAL A 517 -5.56 21.53 -11.61
N HIS A 518 -4.30 21.64 -11.99
CA HIS A 518 -3.18 21.82 -11.07
C HIS A 518 -3.07 23.27 -10.61
N ARG A 519 -2.84 23.51 -9.32
CA ARG A 519 -2.61 24.85 -8.76
C ARG A 519 -1.18 25.34 -9.05
N GLY A 520 -1.06 26.42 -9.81
CA GLY A 520 0.24 26.98 -10.21
C GLY A 520 0.75 26.34 -11.50
N PHE A 521 1.54 27.09 -12.26
CA PHE A 521 2.20 26.57 -13.45
C PHE A 521 3.40 25.72 -13.06
N LYS A 522 3.57 24.57 -13.73
CA LYS A 522 4.78 23.76 -13.55
C LYS A 522 5.85 24.29 -14.50
N VAL A 523 6.87 24.94 -13.93
CA VAL A 523 8.00 25.52 -14.68
C VAL A 523 9.31 24.84 -14.31
N ALA A 524 10.32 24.94 -15.19
CA ALA A 524 11.57 24.19 -15.03
C ALA A 524 12.34 24.51 -13.74
N GLY A 525 12.23 25.74 -13.22
CA GLY A 525 12.93 26.19 -12.01
C GLY A 525 12.36 25.68 -10.68
N ASP A 526 11.15 25.13 -10.69
CA ASP A 526 10.46 24.78 -9.44
C ASP A 526 10.80 23.39 -8.94
N PHE A 527 11.46 22.55 -9.75
CA PHE A 527 11.80 21.19 -9.37
C PHE A 527 12.92 21.12 -8.32
N HIS A 528 13.07 19.94 -7.70
CA HIS A 528 14.19 19.63 -6.82
C HIS A 528 15.43 19.22 -7.64
N MET A 529 16.60 19.34 -7.03
CA MET A 529 17.89 19.26 -7.74
C MET A 529 18.15 17.92 -8.47
N ARG A 530 17.55 16.82 -8.01
CA ARG A 530 17.77 15.47 -8.57
C ARG A 530 16.77 15.06 -9.66
N LYS A 531 15.84 15.95 -10.01
CA LYS A 531 14.76 15.66 -10.96
C LYS A 531 15.25 15.08 -12.29
N ASP A 532 16.33 15.62 -12.86
CA ASP A 532 16.84 15.14 -14.16
C ASP A 532 17.54 13.78 -14.08
N GLU A 533 18.20 13.48 -12.95
CA GLU A 533 18.80 12.18 -12.68
C GLU A 533 17.70 11.11 -12.53
N GLU A 534 16.66 11.42 -11.76
CA GLU A 534 15.50 10.55 -11.56
C GLU A 534 14.75 10.29 -12.87
N ASN A 535 14.53 11.34 -13.68
CA ASN A 535 13.90 11.20 -15.00
C ASN A 535 14.72 10.28 -15.91
N ARG A 536 16.06 10.42 -15.90
CA ARG A 536 16.97 9.56 -16.67
C ARG A 536 16.90 8.11 -16.21
N ARG A 537 16.90 7.87 -14.89
CA ARG A 537 16.74 6.53 -14.32
C ARG A 537 15.41 5.91 -14.73
N ASN A 538 14.31 6.66 -14.56
CA ASN A 538 12.97 6.17 -14.89
C ASN A 538 12.78 5.95 -16.39
N ARG A 539 13.47 6.72 -17.26
CA ARG A 539 13.51 6.47 -18.70
C ARG A 539 14.17 5.12 -19.05
N LEU A 540 15.25 4.76 -18.36
CA LEU A 540 15.91 3.47 -18.55
C LEU A 540 15.03 2.34 -18.04
N LEU A 541 14.42 2.51 -16.86
CA LEU A 541 13.46 1.57 -16.30
C LEU A 541 12.27 1.35 -17.25
N PHE A 542 11.77 2.42 -17.88
CA PHE A 542 10.68 2.34 -18.84
C PHE A 542 11.00 1.43 -20.03
N ARG A 543 12.25 1.40 -20.51
CA ARG A 543 12.63 0.46 -21.59
C ARG A 543 12.46 -0.99 -21.16
N SER A 544 12.96 -1.34 -19.98
CA SER A 544 12.84 -2.69 -19.41
C SER A 544 11.39 -3.05 -19.11
N PHE A 545 10.61 -2.09 -18.61
CA PHE A 545 9.19 -2.24 -18.35
C PHE A 545 8.41 -2.66 -19.60
N LYS A 546 8.66 -2.03 -20.75
CA LYS A 546 8.00 -2.37 -22.02
C LYS A 546 8.30 -3.79 -22.48
N GLU A 547 9.52 -4.28 -22.29
CA GLU A 547 9.84 -5.69 -22.55
C GLU A 547 9.10 -6.63 -21.58
N GLY A 548 8.99 -6.25 -20.30
CA GLY A 548 8.18 -6.95 -19.32
C GLY A 548 6.70 -7.05 -19.71
N LEU A 549 6.13 -5.99 -20.30
CA LEU A 549 4.74 -5.99 -20.77
C LEU A 549 4.47 -7.02 -21.87
N LYS A 550 5.43 -7.29 -22.77
CA LYS A 550 5.30 -8.35 -23.79
C LYS A 550 5.15 -9.72 -23.15
N THR A 551 5.84 -9.96 -22.04
CA THR A 551 5.75 -11.22 -21.28
C THR A 551 4.47 -11.28 -20.45
N LYS A 552 4.06 -10.16 -19.86
CA LYS A 552 2.83 -10.05 -19.04
C LYS A 552 1.55 -10.17 -19.88
N TYR A 553 1.58 -9.68 -21.12
CA TYR A 553 0.45 -9.66 -22.04
C TYR A 553 0.79 -10.30 -23.39
N PRO A 554 1.09 -11.61 -23.43
CA PRO A 554 1.60 -12.27 -24.64
C PRO A 554 0.57 -12.34 -25.77
N ALA A 555 -0.72 -12.26 -25.45
CA ALA A 555 -1.82 -12.26 -26.41
C ALA A 555 -2.20 -10.86 -26.92
N SER A 556 -1.58 -9.79 -26.39
CA SER A 556 -1.93 -8.44 -26.80
C SER A 556 -1.32 -8.09 -28.16
N PRO A 557 -2.10 -7.63 -29.16
CA PRO A 557 -1.57 -7.16 -30.43
C PRO A 557 -1.04 -5.71 -30.35
N ARG A 558 -1.20 -5.05 -29.20
CA ARG A 558 -0.88 -3.63 -28.99
C ARG A 558 0.55 -3.47 -28.51
N HIS A 559 1.17 -2.34 -28.84
CA HIS A 559 2.58 -2.09 -28.54
C HIS A 559 2.80 -0.70 -27.95
N CYS A 560 3.84 -0.64 -27.14
CA CYS A 560 4.43 0.51 -26.50
C CYS A 560 5.95 0.33 -26.67
#